data_AF-A0A2N1PIL0-F1
#
_entry.id   AF-A0A2N1PIL0-F1
#
_cell.length_a   1.000
_cell.length_b   1.000
_cell.length_c   1.000
_cell.angle_alpha   90.00
_cell.angle_beta   90.00
_cell.angle_gamma   90.00
#
_symmetry.space_group_name_H-M   'P 1'
#
loop_
_entity.id
_entity.type
_entity.pdbx_description
1 polymer ?
#
loop_
_entity_poly.entity_id
_entity_poly.type
_entity_poly.pdbx_seq_one_letter_code
_entity_poly.pdbx_strand_id
1 'polypeptide(L)'
;MTSEIKLLHIGARELLLDSFRLGRKVYETGFRPRHAVSIWRGGTPVGLGLDAYFRMQGLFINHTSIATASYTGIDSRESVTVKGLEHLVKAVCAEDPLLIIDDVYESGNTIERIIELIRKGARANAPENIMVATLHHKPGRNLHPGRRVISLKSIDEDVWIDYPHELSDLYEAAEKSDDLIIKKDPTIHEIINGGPYEPEIITTEKPFKFLTSNELLYDSFKLGVNIFNDSEFFPDFIIALWPGGVVTGLPVHEVFKYMISKKGLEIKSPDHISINTSRHYQSYRANIIGMKYLEEKINKDHNVLVIDTTFRGGKLVNGVIENLKKTLKRNLSLNRIRVASVYYNPNDRSTWITNPIIQKPHYYLKQVDCEIIYPQNIHKLNAPRQTLNNLDPEMAEIFFS
;
A
#
# COMPACT_ATOMS: atom_id res chain seq x y z
N MET A 1 -17.35 -26.46 22.65
CA MET A 1 -16.06 -26.64 21.96
C MET A 1 -15.83 -25.38 21.15
N THR A 2 -15.05 -24.45 21.69
CA THR A 2 -14.53 -23.32 20.90
C THR A 2 -13.63 -23.92 19.83
N SER A 3 -14.03 -23.85 18.57
CA SER A 3 -13.17 -24.28 17.46
C SER A 3 -11.93 -23.41 17.48
N GLU A 4 -10.77 -24.02 17.69
CA GLU A 4 -9.48 -23.35 17.63
C GLU A 4 -9.35 -22.67 16.24
N ILE A 5 -9.19 -21.35 16.22
CA ILE A 5 -9.08 -20.59 14.97
C ILE A 5 -7.80 -21.04 14.26
N LYS A 6 -7.94 -21.58 13.05
CA LYS A 6 -6.78 -21.91 12.20
C LYS A 6 -6.22 -20.63 11.62
N LEU A 7 -5.12 -20.15 12.19
CA LEU A 7 -4.47 -18.91 11.78
C LEU A 7 -3.19 -19.21 11.00
N LEU A 8 -3.07 -18.62 9.81
CA LEU A 8 -1.89 -18.65 8.96
C LEU A 8 -1.25 -17.25 8.94
N HIS A 9 -0.13 -17.10 9.64
CA HIS A 9 0.64 -15.86 9.62
C HIS A 9 1.56 -15.83 8.41
N ILE A 10 1.49 -14.74 7.63
CA ILE A 10 2.38 -14.48 6.51
C ILE A 10 3.43 -13.47 6.94
N GLY A 11 4.72 -13.82 6.79
CA GLY A 11 5.83 -12.91 7.10
C GLY A 11 6.05 -11.83 6.03
N ALA A 12 6.63 -10.68 6.38
CA ALA A 12 6.83 -9.59 5.40
C ALA A 12 7.81 -9.95 4.27
N ARG A 13 8.83 -10.76 4.56
CA ARG A 13 9.69 -11.34 3.52
C ARG A 13 8.90 -12.29 2.62
N GLU A 14 8.13 -13.21 3.20
CA GLU A 14 7.31 -14.17 2.46
C GLU A 14 6.32 -13.47 1.53
N LEU A 15 5.57 -12.49 2.05
CA LEU A 15 4.63 -11.69 1.26
C LEU A 15 5.30 -11.11 0.01
N LEU A 16 6.49 -10.52 0.17
CA LEU A 16 7.20 -9.90 -0.94
C LEU A 16 7.69 -10.93 -1.97
N LEU A 17 8.34 -12.00 -1.53
CA LEU A 17 8.85 -13.03 -2.42
C LEU A 17 7.71 -13.75 -3.16
N ASP A 18 6.61 -14.02 -2.48
CA ASP A 18 5.43 -14.62 -3.07
C ASP A 18 4.76 -13.67 -4.08
N SER A 19 4.81 -12.36 -3.85
CA SER A 19 4.37 -11.36 -4.82
C SER A 19 5.23 -11.37 -6.09
N PHE A 20 6.55 -11.57 -5.97
CA PHE A 20 7.43 -11.76 -7.12
C PHE A 20 7.14 -13.08 -7.85
N ARG A 21 6.95 -14.18 -7.12
CA ARG A 21 6.59 -15.49 -7.68
C ARG A 21 5.24 -15.42 -8.40
N LEU A 22 4.27 -14.69 -7.86
CA LEU A 22 2.99 -14.43 -8.53
C LEU A 22 3.20 -13.64 -9.83
N GLY A 23 4.05 -12.60 -9.81
CA GLY A 23 4.39 -11.85 -11.02
C GLY A 23 5.07 -12.72 -12.09
N ARG A 24 6.00 -13.58 -11.70
CA ARG A 24 6.58 -14.62 -12.57
C ARG A 24 5.51 -15.52 -13.16
N LYS A 25 4.65 -16.09 -12.31
CA LYS A 25 3.59 -17.01 -12.72
C LYS A 25 2.65 -16.37 -13.74
N VAL A 26 2.27 -15.11 -13.56
CA VAL A 26 1.46 -14.35 -14.53
C VAL A 26 2.24 -14.07 -15.82
N TYR A 27 3.51 -13.68 -15.72
CA TYR A 27 4.37 -13.42 -16.88
C TYR A 27 4.57 -14.67 -17.75
N GLU A 28 4.75 -15.84 -17.14
CA GLU A 28 4.94 -17.12 -17.83
C GLU A 28 3.70 -17.58 -18.59
N THR A 29 2.49 -17.11 -18.23
CA THR A 29 1.29 -17.40 -19.03
C THR A 29 1.25 -16.63 -20.37
N GLY A 30 2.26 -15.80 -20.66
CA GLY A 30 2.25 -14.88 -21.79
C GLY A 30 1.34 -13.66 -21.61
N PHE A 31 0.76 -13.44 -20.41
CA PHE A 31 -0.08 -12.28 -20.16
C PHE A 31 0.79 -11.02 -19.99
N ARG A 32 0.48 -9.97 -20.74
CA ARG A 32 1.25 -8.72 -20.80
C ARG A 32 0.28 -7.56 -20.55
N PRO A 33 -0.04 -7.25 -19.27
CA PRO A 33 -1.01 -6.22 -18.96
C PRO A 33 -0.50 -4.84 -19.35
N ARG A 34 -1.32 -4.05 -20.05
CA ARG A 34 -1.07 -2.62 -20.17
C ARG A 34 -1.45 -1.91 -18.88
N HIS A 35 -2.55 -2.33 -18.27
CA HIS A 35 -3.08 -1.75 -17.04
C HIS A 35 -3.12 -2.79 -15.93
N ALA A 36 -2.80 -2.35 -14.72
CA ALA A 36 -3.07 -3.12 -13.51
C ALA A 36 -3.80 -2.27 -12.47
N VAL A 37 -4.68 -2.92 -11.72
CA VAL A 37 -5.30 -2.33 -10.53
C VAL A 37 -5.13 -3.24 -9.33
N SER A 38 -4.53 -2.73 -8.27
CA SER A 38 -4.53 -3.39 -6.97
C SER A 38 -5.74 -2.97 -6.16
N ILE A 39 -6.41 -3.94 -5.55
CA ILE A 39 -7.50 -3.67 -4.62
C ILE A 39 -6.89 -3.17 -3.31
N TRP A 40 -7.30 -1.96 -2.92
CA TRP A 40 -6.94 -1.35 -1.65
C TRP A 40 -7.79 -1.96 -0.55
N ARG A 41 -7.21 -2.42 0.56
CA ARG A 41 -5.82 -2.18 1.03
C ARG A 41 -4.85 -3.31 0.70
N GLY A 42 -5.21 -4.54 1.05
CA GLY A 42 -4.29 -5.68 1.11
C GLY A 42 -3.71 -6.13 -0.23
N GLY A 43 -4.41 -5.94 -1.36
CA GLY A 43 -3.89 -6.20 -2.69
C GLY A 43 -2.77 -5.26 -3.15
N THR A 44 -2.49 -4.17 -2.42
CA THR A 44 -1.49 -3.17 -2.84
C THR A 44 -0.03 -3.57 -2.63
N PRO A 45 0.41 -4.10 -1.47
CA PRO A 45 1.77 -4.64 -1.35
C PRO A 45 2.02 -5.79 -2.34
N VAL A 46 1.00 -6.62 -2.58
CA VAL A 46 1.06 -7.72 -3.57
C VAL A 46 1.30 -7.19 -4.97
N GLY A 47 0.51 -6.20 -5.38
CA GLY A 47 0.69 -5.60 -6.69
C GLY A 47 2.02 -4.89 -6.86
N LEU A 48 2.57 -4.25 -5.82
CA LEU A 48 3.88 -3.60 -5.91
C LEU A 48 5.00 -4.62 -6.15
N GLY A 49 4.94 -5.78 -5.48
CA GLY A 49 5.86 -6.87 -5.75
C GLY A 49 5.70 -7.41 -7.18
N LEU A 50 4.46 -7.69 -7.59
CA LEU A 50 4.16 -8.16 -8.94
C LEU A 50 4.66 -7.19 -10.03
N ASP A 51 4.38 -5.89 -9.89
CA ASP A 51 4.84 -4.85 -10.82
C ASP A 51 6.36 -4.77 -10.87
N ALA A 52 7.05 -4.93 -9.74
CA ALA A 52 8.51 -5.01 -9.72
C ALA A 52 9.04 -6.19 -10.54
N TYR A 53 8.35 -7.33 -10.55
CA TYR A 53 8.66 -8.46 -11.44
C TYR A 53 8.59 -8.05 -12.91
N PHE A 54 7.47 -7.47 -13.35
CA PHE A 54 7.31 -7.05 -14.73
C PHE A 54 8.34 -6.00 -15.15
N ARG A 55 8.64 -5.02 -14.29
CA ARG A 55 9.66 -4.00 -14.55
C ARG A 55 11.04 -4.60 -14.77
N MET A 56 11.41 -5.62 -13.98
CA MET A 56 12.67 -6.33 -14.16
C MET A 56 12.76 -7.08 -15.49
N GLN A 57 11.62 -7.53 -16.02
CA GLN A 57 11.52 -8.12 -17.37
C GLN A 57 11.40 -7.04 -18.48
N GLY A 58 11.59 -5.77 -18.16
CA GLY A 58 11.51 -4.66 -19.13
C GLY A 58 10.09 -4.24 -19.50
N LEU A 59 9.07 -4.69 -18.76
CA LEU A 59 7.68 -4.34 -19.01
C LEU A 59 7.17 -3.31 -18.01
N PHE A 60 6.64 -2.22 -18.54
CA PHE A 60 6.01 -1.17 -17.74
C PHE A 60 4.50 -1.34 -17.75
N ILE A 61 3.92 -1.47 -16.57
CA ILE A 61 2.48 -1.55 -16.38
C ILE A 61 1.97 -0.21 -15.85
N ASN A 62 0.86 0.28 -16.41
CA ASN A 62 0.10 1.38 -15.82
C ASN A 62 -0.65 0.87 -14.58
N HIS A 63 0.07 0.82 -13.46
CA HIS A 63 -0.42 0.23 -12.21
C HIS A 63 -0.92 1.30 -11.24
N THR A 64 -2.15 1.11 -10.76
CA THR A 64 -2.83 2.01 -9.83
C THR A 64 -3.53 1.19 -8.73
N SER A 65 -3.99 1.84 -7.66
CA SER A 65 -4.87 1.22 -6.66
C SER A 65 -6.31 1.68 -6.82
N ILE A 66 -7.26 0.81 -6.48
CA ILE A 66 -8.69 1.14 -6.37
C ILE A 66 -9.20 0.71 -5.00
N ALA A 67 -10.04 1.53 -4.36
CA ALA A 67 -10.59 1.20 -3.05
C ALA A 67 -12.10 0.95 -3.16
N THR A 68 -12.57 -0.15 -2.58
CA THR A 68 -13.99 -0.44 -2.45
C THR A 68 -14.53 0.26 -1.21
N ALA A 69 -15.72 0.85 -1.33
CA ALA A 69 -16.48 1.37 -0.20
C ALA A 69 -17.89 0.77 -0.29
N SER A 70 -18.34 0.14 0.78
CA SER A 70 -19.73 -0.26 0.95
C SER A 70 -20.53 0.89 1.56
N TYR A 71 -21.71 1.16 0.99
CA TYR A 71 -22.73 2.00 1.63
C TYR A 71 -23.72 1.08 2.35
N THR A 72 -23.79 1.18 3.67
CA THR A 72 -24.86 0.60 4.48
C THR A 72 -25.94 1.67 4.70
N GLY A 73 -26.88 1.77 3.76
CA GLY A 73 -28.12 2.52 3.95
C GLY A 73 -29.22 1.61 4.48
N ILE A 74 -30.13 2.15 5.29
CA ILE A 74 -31.18 1.44 6.05
C ILE A 74 -32.17 0.64 5.17
N ASP A 75 -32.09 0.68 3.83
CA ASP A 75 -33.08 0.03 2.97
C ASP A 75 -32.58 -0.45 1.58
N SER A 76 -31.30 -0.81 1.39
CA SER A 76 -30.84 -1.24 0.06
C SER A 76 -29.68 -2.23 0.06
N ARG A 77 -29.75 -3.20 -0.86
CA ARG A 77 -28.62 -4.01 -1.35
C ARG A 77 -27.35 -3.16 -1.36
N GLU A 78 -26.31 -3.59 -0.65
CA GLU A 78 -25.04 -2.86 -0.53
C GLU A 78 -24.55 -2.38 -1.89
N SER A 79 -24.58 -1.07 -2.11
CA SER A 79 -24.03 -0.50 -3.34
C SER A 79 -22.53 -0.26 -3.12
N VAL A 80 -21.72 -1.19 -3.63
CA VAL A 80 -20.25 -1.02 -3.63
C VAL A 80 -19.89 0.11 -4.59
N THR A 81 -19.26 1.16 -4.05
CA THR A 81 -18.63 2.24 -4.83
C THR A 81 -17.13 2.00 -4.89
N VAL A 82 -16.53 2.17 -6.06
CA VAL A 82 -15.08 1.95 -6.26
C VAL A 82 -14.38 3.28 -6.50
N LYS A 83 -13.57 3.71 -5.52
CA LYS A 83 -12.73 4.91 -5.59
C LYS A 83 -11.54 4.65 -6.52
N GLY A 84 -11.12 5.66 -7.27
CA GLY A 84 -9.99 5.58 -8.22
C GLY A 84 -10.33 4.97 -9.58
N LEU A 85 -11.51 4.35 -9.72
CA LEU A 85 -11.95 3.68 -10.94
C LEU A 85 -12.08 4.60 -12.16
N GLU A 86 -12.47 5.87 -11.93
CA GLU A 86 -12.72 6.85 -13.01
C GLU A 86 -11.48 7.08 -13.89
N HIS A 87 -10.29 7.01 -13.32
CA HIS A 87 -9.06 7.15 -14.08
C HIS A 87 -8.84 5.95 -15.00
N LEU A 88 -9.01 4.73 -14.47
CA LEU A 88 -8.87 3.51 -15.26
C LEU A 88 -9.84 3.53 -16.43
N VAL A 89 -11.12 3.83 -16.18
CA VAL A 89 -12.17 3.90 -17.19
C VAL A 89 -11.85 4.88 -18.33
N LYS A 90 -11.16 5.98 -18.03
CA LYS A 90 -10.74 6.97 -19.04
C LYS A 90 -9.49 6.56 -19.82
N ALA A 91 -8.73 5.60 -19.32
CA ALA A 91 -7.41 5.24 -19.84
C ALA A 91 -7.38 3.91 -20.60
N VAL A 92 -8.34 3.01 -20.37
CA VAL A 92 -8.39 1.67 -20.98
C VAL A 92 -9.02 1.68 -22.37
N CYS A 93 -8.52 0.79 -23.24
CA CYS A 93 -9.15 0.38 -24.49
C CYS A 93 -9.51 -1.12 -24.47
N ALA A 94 -10.30 -1.58 -25.43
CA ALA A 94 -10.79 -2.96 -25.49
C ALA A 94 -9.65 -3.98 -25.63
N GLU A 95 -8.62 -3.64 -26.39
CA GLU A 95 -7.48 -4.49 -26.72
C GLU A 95 -6.42 -4.53 -25.61
N ASP A 96 -6.52 -3.64 -24.62
CA ASP A 96 -5.54 -3.51 -23.55
C ASP A 96 -5.79 -4.55 -22.45
N PRO A 97 -4.89 -5.53 -22.23
CA PRO A 97 -5.10 -6.51 -21.17
C PRO A 97 -5.03 -5.84 -19.79
N LEU A 98 -6.00 -6.16 -18.95
CA LEU A 98 -6.15 -5.62 -17.59
C LEU A 98 -5.85 -6.70 -16.55
N LEU A 99 -4.93 -6.41 -15.64
CA LEU A 99 -4.67 -7.23 -14.47
C LEU A 99 -5.37 -6.64 -13.23
N ILE A 100 -6.19 -7.41 -12.54
CA ILE A 100 -6.72 -7.07 -11.22
C ILE A 100 -5.94 -7.87 -10.19
N ILE A 101 -5.43 -7.20 -9.16
CA ILE A 101 -4.54 -7.80 -8.16
C ILE A 101 -5.17 -7.65 -6.78
N ASP A 102 -5.25 -8.77 -6.06
CA ASP A 102 -5.68 -8.79 -4.66
C ASP A 102 -4.74 -9.69 -3.84
N ASP A 103 -4.85 -9.66 -2.52
CA ASP A 103 -4.09 -10.55 -1.65
C ASP A 103 -4.72 -11.95 -1.57
N VAL A 104 -6.05 -12.03 -1.45
CA VAL A 104 -6.82 -13.27 -1.39
C VAL A 104 -8.03 -13.23 -2.33
N TYR A 105 -8.24 -14.32 -3.07
CA TYR A 105 -9.48 -14.57 -3.80
C TYR A 105 -10.36 -15.52 -2.97
N GLU A 106 -11.46 -15.03 -2.41
CA GLU A 106 -12.44 -15.86 -1.70
C GLU A 106 -13.69 -16.07 -2.56
N SER A 107 -14.72 -15.23 -2.39
CA SER A 107 -15.97 -15.35 -3.15
C SER A 107 -15.87 -14.88 -4.59
N GLY A 108 -15.01 -13.90 -4.87
CA GLY A 108 -14.90 -13.21 -6.16
C GLY A 108 -15.94 -12.09 -6.38
N ASN A 109 -16.94 -11.95 -5.50
CA ASN A 109 -18.03 -10.98 -5.68
C ASN A 109 -17.55 -9.53 -5.84
N THR A 110 -16.60 -9.12 -5.02
CA THR A 110 -16.01 -7.76 -5.07
C THR A 110 -15.32 -7.50 -6.41
N ILE A 111 -14.57 -8.48 -6.90
CA ILE A 111 -13.83 -8.40 -8.17
C ILE A 111 -14.80 -8.37 -9.35
N GLU A 112 -15.82 -9.23 -9.36
CA GLU A 112 -16.84 -9.20 -10.40
C GLU A 112 -17.57 -7.86 -10.43
N ARG A 113 -17.90 -7.32 -9.25
CA ARG A 113 -18.52 -6.00 -9.16
C ARG A 113 -17.63 -4.89 -9.72
N ILE A 114 -16.32 -4.93 -9.44
CA ILE A 114 -15.36 -4.00 -10.04
C ILE A 114 -15.39 -4.13 -11.56
N ILE A 115 -15.39 -5.35 -12.09
CA ILE A 115 -15.39 -5.61 -13.53
C ILE A 115 -16.68 -5.13 -14.20
N GLU A 116 -17.84 -5.33 -13.56
CA GLU A 116 -19.11 -4.75 -14.01
C GLU A 116 -19.04 -3.22 -14.10
N LEU A 117 -18.48 -2.57 -13.08
CA LEU A 117 -18.33 -1.11 -13.06
C LEU A 117 -17.36 -0.63 -14.13
N ILE A 118 -16.26 -1.36 -14.39
CA ILE A 118 -15.34 -1.09 -15.51
C ILE A 118 -16.10 -1.17 -16.83
N ARG A 119 -16.82 -2.28 -17.07
CA ARG A 119 -17.59 -2.49 -18.30
C ARG A 119 -18.65 -1.41 -18.50
N LYS A 120 -19.37 -1.05 -17.44
CA LYS A 120 -20.38 0.02 -17.47
C LYS A 120 -19.76 1.39 -17.76
N GLY A 121 -18.61 1.68 -17.15
CA GLY A 121 -17.92 2.96 -17.28
C GLY A 121 -17.25 3.14 -18.64
N ALA A 122 -16.47 2.15 -19.07
CA ALA A 122 -15.67 2.18 -20.30
C ALA A 122 -16.49 1.82 -21.55
N ARG A 123 -17.63 1.14 -21.38
CA ARG A 123 -18.53 0.72 -22.48
C ARG A 123 -17.76 -0.10 -23.53
N ALA A 124 -17.79 0.32 -24.80
CA ALA A 124 -17.08 -0.35 -25.88
C ALA A 124 -15.54 -0.36 -25.70
N ASN A 125 -14.99 0.52 -24.85
CA ASN A 125 -13.57 0.55 -24.54
C ASN A 125 -13.18 -0.37 -23.37
N ALA A 126 -14.11 -1.13 -22.80
CA ALA A 126 -13.82 -2.01 -21.69
C ALA A 126 -12.85 -3.13 -22.14
N PRO A 127 -11.75 -3.38 -21.40
CA PRO A 127 -10.83 -4.47 -21.70
C PRO A 127 -11.55 -5.80 -21.92
N GLU A 128 -11.30 -6.45 -23.05
CA GLU A 128 -11.84 -7.77 -23.36
C GLU A 128 -11.11 -8.85 -22.53
N ASN A 129 -9.81 -8.67 -22.33
CA ASN A 129 -8.94 -9.60 -21.64
C ASN A 129 -8.63 -9.13 -20.21
N ILE A 130 -9.42 -9.61 -19.25
CA ILE A 130 -9.26 -9.30 -17.82
C ILE A 130 -8.82 -10.56 -17.06
N MET A 131 -7.67 -10.48 -16.39
CA MET A 131 -7.14 -11.51 -15.51
C MET A 131 -7.13 -11.04 -14.06
N VAL A 132 -7.33 -11.96 -13.13
CA VAL A 132 -7.14 -11.73 -11.69
C VAL A 132 -5.89 -12.47 -11.21
N ALA A 133 -5.07 -11.82 -10.40
CA ALA A 133 -3.92 -12.43 -9.74
C ALA A 133 -3.99 -12.23 -8.22
N THR A 134 -3.86 -13.31 -7.45
CA THR A 134 -3.86 -13.26 -5.99
C THR A 134 -2.77 -14.14 -5.37
N LEU A 135 -2.32 -13.85 -4.16
CA LEU A 135 -1.41 -14.77 -3.46
C LEU A 135 -2.17 -16.02 -3.04
N HIS A 136 -3.30 -15.82 -2.38
CA HIS A 136 -4.11 -16.89 -1.82
C HIS A 136 -5.44 -17.02 -2.57
N HIS A 137 -5.96 -18.24 -2.63
CA HIS A 137 -7.30 -18.54 -3.13
C HIS A 137 -7.96 -19.52 -2.17
N LYS A 138 -9.22 -19.29 -1.84
CA LYS A 138 -10.07 -20.22 -1.07
C LYS A 138 -11.14 -20.83 -1.97
N PRO A 139 -10.87 -21.94 -2.68
CA PRO A 139 -11.78 -22.51 -3.67
C PRO A 139 -13.16 -22.88 -3.10
N GLY A 140 -13.23 -23.31 -1.83
CA GLY A 140 -14.49 -23.66 -1.17
C GLY A 140 -15.49 -22.50 -1.06
N ARG A 141 -15.00 -21.25 -1.13
CA ARG A 141 -15.82 -20.03 -1.08
C ARG A 141 -16.10 -19.43 -2.46
N ASN A 142 -15.49 -19.95 -3.53
CA ASN A 142 -15.51 -19.31 -4.84
C ASN A 142 -16.89 -19.43 -5.52
N LEU A 143 -17.50 -18.29 -5.83
CA LEU A 143 -18.81 -18.20 -6.49
C LEU A 143 -18.72 -17.91 -7.99
N HIS A 144 -17.51 -17.70 -8.52
CA HIS A 144 -17.24 -17.34 -9.91
C HIS A 144 -16.14 -18.23 -10.52
N PRO A 145 -16.38 -19.56 -10.65
CA PRO A 145 -15.37 -20.50 -11.13
C PRO A 145 -14.93 -20.28 -12.59
N GLY A 146 -15.72 -19.56 -13.39
CA GLY A 146 -15.37 -19.19 -14.76
C GLY A 146 -14.41 -18.00 -14.89
N ARG A 147 -14.08 -17.30 -13.78
CA ARG A 147 -13.14 -16.19 -13.79
C ARG A 147 -11.72 -16.72 -13.98
N ARG A 148 -10.98 -16.12 -14.92
CA ARG A 148 -9.53 -16.35 -15.08
C ARG A 148 -8.76 -15.79 -13.88
N VAL A 149 -8.54 -16.63 -12.86
CA VAL A 149 -7.74 -16.33 -11.67
C VAL A 149 -6.42 -17.10 -11.71
N ILE A 150 -5.30 -16.41 -11.47
CA ILE A 150 -4.00 -17.01 -11.16
C ILE A 150 -3.74 -16.79 -9.68
N SER A 151 -3.70 -17.86 -8.89
CA SER A 151 -3.29 -17.79 -7.48
C SER A 151 -1.96 -18.50 -7.25
N LEU A 152 -1.20 -18.08 -6.23
CA LEU A 152 0.03 -18.78 -5.86
C LEU A 152 -0.25 -20.01 -5.01
N LYS A 153 -1.10 -19.88 -3.98
CA LYS A 153 -1.43 -20.92 -3.00
C LYS A 153 -2.95 -21.11 -2.90
N SER A 154 -3.38 -22.35 -2.70
CA SER A 154 -4.76 -22.67 -2.29
C SER A 154 -4.80 -22.83 -0.78
N ILE A 155 -5.80 -22.24 -0.13
CA ILE A 155 -5.98 -22.20 1.32
C ILE A 155 -7.39 -22.73 1.65
N ASP A 156 -7.51 -23.44 2.76
CA ASP A 156 -8.80 -23.95 3.24
C ASP A 156 -9.74 -22.80 3.65
N GLU A 157 -11.04 -23.05 3.58
CA GLU A 157 -12.06 -22.02 3.80
C GLU A 157 -12.15 -21.52 5.24
N ASP A 158 -11.73 -22.33 6.21
CA ASP A 158 -11.75 -22.04 7.65
C ASP A 158 -10.44 -21.42 8.16
N VAL A 159 -9.41 -21.31 7.32
CA VAL A 159 -8.14 -20.68 7.66
C VAL A 159 -8.25 -19.16 7.55
N TRP A 160 -7.95 -18.46 8.63
CA TRP A 160 -7.73 -17.02 8.62
C TRP A 160 -6.27 -16.74 8.24
N ILE A 161 -6.08 -15.95 7.18
CA ILE A 161 -4.77 -15.46 6.75
C ILE A 161 -4.53 -14.11 7.41
N ASP A 162 -3.43 -13.99 8.15
CA ASP A 162 -2.98 -12.74 8.77
C ASP A 162 -1.77 -12.19 8.01
N TYR A 163 -1.91 -10.99 7.45
CA TYR A 163 -0.87 -10.37 6.65
C TYR A 163 0.08 -9.50 7.48
N PRO A 164 1.34 -9.28 7.06
CA PRO A 164 2.37 -8.67 7.89
C PRO A 164 2.03 -7.29 8.46
N HIS A 165 1.26 -6.50 7.70
CA HIS A 165 0.89 -5.14 8.08
C HIS A 165 -0.29 -5.07 9.04
N GLU A 166 -1.09 -6.15 9.14
CA GLU A 166 -2.28 -6.22 9.99
C GLU A 166 -1.89 -6.37 11.46
N LEU A 167 -2.61 -5.64 12.32
CA LEU A 167 -2.34 -5.62 13.76
C LEU A 167 -3.62 -5.58 14.58
N SER A 168 -4.59 -4.74 14.20
CA SER A 168 -5.76 -4.50 15.06
C SER A 168 -6.62 -5.74 15.27
N ASP A 169 -6.69 -6.58 14.25
CA ASP A 169 -7.57 -7.75 14.27
C ASP A 169 -6.99 -8.91 15.09
N LEU A 170 -5.71 -8.80 15.48
CA LEU A 170 -5.02 -9.73 16.39
C LEU A 170 -5.14 -9.32 17.87
N TYR A 171 -5.67 -8.13 18.15
CA TYR A 171 -5.89 -7.68 19.52
C TYR A 171 -7.27 -8.08 20.01
N GLU A 172 -7.31 -8.88 21.07
CA GLU A 172 -8.57 -9.34 21.65
C GLU A 172 -9.08 -8.33 22.69
N ALA A 173 -9.87 -7.35 22.23
CA ALA A 173 -10.31 -6.22 23.06
C ALA A 173 -11.10 -6.62 24.32
N ALA A 174 -11.85 -7.72 24.28
CA ALA A 174 -12.62 -8.22 25.42
C ALA A 174 -11.71 -8.75 26.55
N GLU A 175 -10.63 -9.44 26.18
CA GLU A 175 -9.66 -10.03 27.10
C GLU A 175 -8.46 -9.13 27.36
N LYS A 176 -8.37 -8.02 26.60
CA LYS A 176 -7.22 -7.11 26.53
C LYS A 176 -5.90 -7.84 26.26
N SER A 177 -5.95 -8.88 25.42
CA SER A 177 -4.81 -9.74 25.14
C SER A 177 -4.07 -9.35 23.87
N ASP A 178 -2.73 -9.40 23.94
CA ASP A 178 -1.79 -9.23 22.83
C ASP A 178 -1.21 -10.59 22.37
N ASP A 179 -1.75 -11.72 22.82
CA ASP A 179 -1.15 -13.06 22.62
C ASP A 179 -0.94 -13.41 21.14
N LEU A 180 -1.92 -13.10 20.27
CA LEU A 180 -1.78 -13.34 18.83
C LEU A 180 -0.75 -12.42 18.17
N ILE A 181 -0.55 -11.21 18.69
CA ILE A 181 0.49 -10.28 18.22
C ILE A 181 1.86 -10.80 18.64
N ILE A 182 2.01 -11.26 19.88
CA ILE A 182 3.25 -11.87 20.39
C ILE A 182 3.59 -13.13 19.58
N LYS A 183 2.59 -13.97 19.30
CA LYS A 183 2.75 -15.19 18.50
C LYS A 183 3.15 -14.89 17.05
N LYS A 184 2.58 -13.82 16.46
CA LYS A 184 2.94 -13.35 15.13
C LYS A 184 4.39 -12.90 15.08
N ASP A 185 4.76 -11.95 15.93
CA ASP A 185 6.10 -11.37 15.99
C ASP A 185 6.32 -10.62 17.32
N PRO A 186 7.14 -11.16 18.24
CA PRO A 186 7.46 -10.50 19.51
C PRO A 186 8.07 -9.11 19.34
N THR A 187 8.80 -8.87 18.24
CA THR A 187 9.40 -7.57 17.93
C THR A 187 8.33 -6.52 17.66
N ILE A 188 7.24 -6.90 16.97
CA ILE A 188 6.11 -5.98 16.73
C ILE A 188 5.47 -5.62 18.06
N HIS A 189 5.26 -6.60 18.95
CA HIS A 189 4.72 -6.35 20.29
C HIS A 189 5.61 -5.41 21.12
N GLU A 190 6.94 -5.59 21.10
CA GLU A 190 7.87 -4.66 21.74
C GLU A 190 7.79 -3.25 21.13
N ILE A 191 7.65 -3.15 19.80
CA ILE A 191 7.57 -1.86 19.10
C ILE A 191 6.32 -1.08 19.49
N ILE A 192 5.16 -1.72 19.46
CA ILE A 192 3.89 -1.02 19.70
C ILE A 192 3.70 -0.62 21.17
N ASN A 193 4.48 -1.22 22.09
CA ASN A 193 4.47 -0.92 23.51
C ASN A 193 5.68 -0.11 24.00
N GLY A 194 6.69 0.13 23.16
CA GLY A 194 7.97 0.70 23.59
C GLY A 194 8.20 2.19 23.29
N GLY A 195 7.45 2.81 22.37
CA GLY A 195 7.71 4.18 21.92
C GLY A 195 7.42 5.28 22.95
N PRO A 196 7.73 6.56 22.63
CA PRO A 196 8.17 7.05 21.33
C PRO A 196 9.64 6.72 21.00
N TYR A 197 9.94 6.67 19.71
CA TYR A 197 11.26 6.36 19.15
C TYR A 197 11.94 7.64 18.63
N GLU A 198 13.15 7.91 19.11
CA GLU A 198 13.94 9.05 18.64
C GLU A 198 14.48 8.81 17.21
N PRO A 199 14.62 9.87 16.38
CA PRO A 199 15.23 9.73 15.07
C PRO A 199 16.70 9.32 15.13
N GLU A 200 17.06 8.34 14.32
CA GLU A 200 18.43 7.84 14.15
C GLU A 200 19.10 8.49 12.93
N ILE A 201 20.41 8.73 13.00
CA ILE A 201 21.23 9.13 11.85
C ILE A 201 21.93 7.89 11.28
N ILE A 202 21.68 7.60 10.02
CA ILE A 202 22.29 6.48 9.30
C ILE A 202 23.24 7.03 8.24
N THR A 203 24.54 6.81 8.44
CA THR A 203 25.60 7.14 7.47
C THR A 203 26.15 5.87 6.83
N THR A 204 26.52 5.93 5.56
CA THR A 204 27.19 4.81 4.90
C THR A 204 28.22 5.26 3.86
N GLU A 205 29.31 4.49 3.76
CA GLU A 205 30.30 4.67 2.68
C GLU A 205 29.84 4.03 1.36
N LYS A 206 28.79 3.20 1.40
CA LYS A 206 28.23 2.55 0.21
C LYS A 206 27.37 3.53 -0.58
N PRO A 207 27.24 3.37 -1.91
CA PRO A 207 26.40 4.26 -2.73
C PRO A 207 24.91 4.18 -2.36
N PHE A 208 24.47 3.07 -1.76
CA PHE A 208 23.10 2.88 -1.29
C PHE A 208 23.05 1.98 -0.05
N LYS A 209 21.93 2.06 0.67
CA LYS A 209 21.51 1.07 1.68
C LYS A 209 20.32 0.28 1.15
N PHE A 210 20.48 -1.04 1.05
CA PHE A 210 19.37 -1.95 0.77
C PHE A 210 18.64 -2.27 2.07
N LEU A 211 17.30 -2.23 2.04
CA LEU A 211 16.48 -2.56 3.20
C LEU A 211 15.77 -3.89 3.00
N THR A 212 15.64 -4.64 4.09
CA THR A 212 14.79 -5.81 4.14
C THR A 212 13.32 -5.43 4.34
N SER A 213 12.40 -6.34 4.00
CA SER A 213 10.96 -6.13 4.23
C SER A 213 10.62 -5.95 5.72
N ASN A 214 11.33 -6.66 6.60
CA ASN A 214 11.12 -6.58 8.05
C ASN A 214 11.59 -5.23 8.60
N GLU A 215 12.77 -4.73 8.21
CA GLU A 215 13.23 -3.40 8.63
C GLU A 215 12.21 -2.32 8.26
N LEU A 216 11.71 -2.34 7.02
CA LEU A 216 10.71 -1.37 6.58
C LEU A 216 9.39 -1.51 7.35
N LEU A 217 8.95 -2.74 7.64
CA LEU A 217 7.74 -3.01 8.42
C LEU A 217 7.87 -2.45 9.84
N TYR A 218 8.94 -2.82 10.54
CA TYR A 218 9.20 -2.40 11.93
C TYR A 218 9.34 -0.90 12.05
N ASP A 219 10.08 -0.27 11.15
CA ASP A 219 10.18 1.19 11.14
C ASP A 219 8.82 1.84 10.86
N SER A 220 7.98 1.25 10.00
CA SER A 220 6.63 1.79 9.74
C SER A 220 5.73 1.70 10.97
N PHE A 221 5.82 0.61 11.76
CA PHE A 221 5.13 0.51 13.05
C PHE A 221 5.64 1.54 14.06
N LYS A 222 6.97 1.68 14.23
CA LYS A 222 7.58 2.70 15.09
C LYS A 222 7.11 4.12 14.73
N LEU A 223 7.01 4.41 13.43
CA LEU A 223 6.52 5.70 12.94
C LEU A 223 5.05 5.92 13.33
N GLY A 224 4.21 4.88 13.21
CA GLY A 224 2.82 4.93 13.67
C GLY A 224 2.70 5.20 15.17
N VAL A 225 3.55 4.57 15.99
CA VAL A 225 3.60 4.78 17.44
C VAL A 225 3.99 6.23 17.78
N ASN A 226 4.99 6.79 17.10
CA ASN A 226 5.40 8.18 17.31
C ASN A 226 4.26 9.15 17.00
N ILE A 227 3.58 8.97 15.86
CA ILE A 227 2.50 9.86 15.42
C ILE A 227 1.29 9.72 16.35
N PHE A 228 0.95 8.51 16.79
CA PHE A 228 -0.17 8.30 17.72
C PHE A 228 0.05 8.97 19.09
N ASN A 229 1.30 9.08 19.54
CA ASN A 229 1.64 9.71 20.81
C ASN A 229 1.88 11.23 20.70
N ASP A 230 1.68 11.83 19.53
CA ASP A 230 1.72 13.29 19.37
C ASP A 230 0.48 13.93 20.02
N SER A 231 0.69 14.76 21.04
CA SER A 231 -0.39 15.44 21.76
C SER A 231 -1.00 16.62 20.99
N GLU A 232 -0.33 17.13 19.96
CA GLU A 232 -0.76 18.29 19.16
C GLU A 232 -1.42 17.89 17.84
N PHE A 233 -1.33 16.63 17.43
CA PHE A 233 -1.82 16.18 16.15
C PHE A 233 -2.39 14.76 16.18
N PHE A 234 -3.64 14.64 15.73
CA PHE A 234 -4.29 13.37 15.46
C PHE A 234 -4.92 13.42 14.06
N PRO A 235 -4.55 12.55 13.12
CA PRO A 235 -5.08 12.60 11.75
C PRO A 235 -6.52 12.10 11.68
N ASP A 236 -7.36 12.81 10.92
CA ASP A 236 -8.65 12.29 10.46
C ASP A 236 -8.49 11.50 9.16
N PHE A 237 -7.49 11.88 8.35
CA PHE A 237 -7.16 11.25 7.08
C PHE A 237 -5.67 10.93 6.98
N ILE A 238 -5.37 9.70 6.58
CA ILE A 238 -4.06 9.26 6.13
C ILE A 238 -4.09 9.17 4.61
N ILE A 239 -3.17 9.88 3.96
CA ILE A 239 -2.97 9.87 2.52
C ILE A 239 -1.62 9.22 2.23
N ALA A 240 -1.64 7.95 1.81
CA ALA A 240 -0.46 7.23 1.38
C ALA A 240 -0.10 7.56 -0.08
N LEU A 241 1.11 8.07 -0.31
CA LEU A 241 1.57 8.36 -1.66
C LEU A 241 1.98 7.07 -2.38
N TRP A 242 1.28 6.73 -3.46
CA TRP A 242 1.66 5.57 -4.27
C TRP A 242 2.87 5.88 -5.17
N PRO A 243 3.84 4.97 -5.31
CA PRO A 243 3.83 3.62 -4.73
C PRO A 243 4.43 3.51 -3.32
N GLY A 244 5.32 4.44 -2.93
CA GLY A 244 6.13 4.30 -1.71
C GLY A 244 5.32 4.29 -0.42
N GLY A 245 4.63 5.39 -0.13
CA GLY A 245 3.85 5.62 1.08
C GLY A 245 2.78 4.57 1.39
N VAL A 246 2.41 3.70 0.45
CA VAL A 246 1.49 2.58 0.69
C VAL A 246 2.07 1.58 1.67
N VAL A 247 3.31 1.15 1.45
CA VAL A 247 3.96 0.12 2.29
C VAL A 247 4.16 0.62 3.72
N THR A 248 4.35 1.93 3.90
CA THR A 248 4.47 2.58 5.21
C THR A 248 3.12 2.92 5.84
N GLY A 249 2.18 3.45 5.05
CA GLY A 249 0.90 3.91 5.55
C GLY A 249 0.02 2.79 6.09
N LEU A 250 0.16 1.56 5.56
CA LEU A 250 -0.61 0.40 6.02
C LEU A 250 -0.29 0.05 7.49
N PRO A 251 0.98 -0.25 7.88
CA PRO A 251 1.34 -0.44 9.28
C PRO A 251 0.98 0.76 10.18
N VAL A 252 1.22 2.00 9.71
CA VAL A 252 0.88 3.21 10.48
C VAL A 252 -0.62 3.24 10.81
N HIS A 253 -1.49 2.98 9.84
CA HIS A 253 -2.94 2.95 10.07
C HIS A 253 -3.34 1.81 11.04
N GLU A 254 -2.69 0.66 10.95
CA GLU A 254 -2.97 -0.48 11.83
C GLU A 254 -2.53 -0.22 13.29
N VAL A 255 -1.45 0.55 13.52
CA VAL A 255 -1.12 1.07 14.87
C VAL A 255 -2.26 1.93 15.42
N PHE A 256 -2.81 2.84 14.62
CA PHE A 256 -3.90 3.70 15.08
C PHE A 256 -5.12 2.88 15.52
N LYS A 257 -5.55 1.92 14.70
CA LYS A 257 -6.66 1.02 15.06
C LYS A 257 -6.38 0.24 16.34
N TYR A 258 -5.19 -0.37 16.42
CA TYR A 258 -4.76 -1.13 17.58
C TYR A 258 -4.78 -0.27 18.85
N MET A 259 -4.14 0.91 18.82
CA MET A 259 -4.01 1.77 19.99
C MET A 259 -5.34 2.37 20.44
N ILE A 260 -6.24 2.72 19.50
CA ILE A 260 -7.61 3.15 19.82
C ILE A 260 -8.35 2.05 20.56
N SER A 261 -8.31 0.82 20.04
CA SER A 261 -8.97 -0.34 20.64
C SER A 261 -8.39 -0.66 22.03
N LYS A 262 -7.05 -0.77 22.12
CA LYS A 262 -6.34 -1.09 23.36
C LYS A 262 -6.54 -0.06 24.48
N LYS A 263 -6.59 1.23 24.13
CA LYS A 263 -6.85 2.31 25.08
C LYS A 263 -8.34 2.54 25.35
N GLY A 264 -9.24 1.82 24.67
CA GLY A 264 -10.69 1.98 24.82
C GLY A 264 -11.19 3.38 24.43
N LEU A 265 -10.58 4.01 23.42
CA LEU A 265 -10.93 5.37 23.02
C LEU A 265 -12.18 5.36 22.15
N GLU A 266 -13.15 6.20 22.47
CA GLU A 266 -14.37 6.40 21.66
C GLU A 266 -14.14 7.39 20.51
N ILE A 267 -13.09 7.13 19.72
CA ILE A 267 -12.73 7.93 18.54
C ILE A 267 -12.64 7.04 17.31
N LYS A 268 -12.91 7.61 16.14
CA LYS A 268 -12.79 6.88 14.88
C LYS A 268 -11.32 6.77 14.48
N SER A 269 -10.93 5.60 13.97
CA SER A 269 -9.63 5.45 13.30
C SER A 269 -9.56 6.34 12.06
N PRO A 270 -8.37 6.90 11.71
CA PRO A 270 -8.22 7.76 10.55
C PRO A 270 -8.67 7.04 9.27
N ASP A 271 -9.37 7.74 8.39
CA ASP A 271 -9.65 7.19 7.07
C ASP A 271 -8.37 7.12 6.25
N HIS A 272 -8.11 6.01 5.56
CA HIS A 272 -6.84 5.77 4.90
C HIS A 272 -7.04 5.45 3.41
N ILE A 273 -6.45 6.27 2.55
CA ILE A 273 -6.48 6.12 1.10
C ILE A 273 -5.08 6.24 0.50
N SER A 274 -4.87 5.55 -0.63
CA SER A 274 -3.71 5.80 -1.48
C SER A 274 -4.04 6.79 -2.60
N ILE A 275 -3.12 7.71 -2.85
CA ILE A 275 -3.19 8.62 -3.99
C ILE A 275 -2.11 8.22 -4.99
N ASN A 276 -2.50 8.05 -6.25
CA ASN A 276 -1.51 7.80 -7.29
C ASN A 276 -0.68 9.05 -7.57
N THR A 277 0.64 8.91 -7.52
CA THR A 277 1.59 9.98 -7.87
C THR A 277 2.57 9.57 -8.96
N SER A 278 2.42 8.37 -9.52
CA SER A 278 3.25 7.91 -10.63
C SER A 278 3.05 8.82 -11.85
N ARG A 279 4.14 9.09 -12.56
CA ARG A 279 4.08 9.84 -13.81
C ARG A 279 3.63 8.88 -14.90
N HIS A 280 2.72 9.34 -15.76
CA HIS A 280 2.47 8.66 -17.03
C HIS A 280 3.72 8.80 -17.90
N TYR A 281 4.18 7.72 -18.53
CA TYR A 281 5.33 7.76 -19.45
C TYR A 281 5.14 8.78 -20.59
N GLN A 282 3.88 9.09 -20.93
CA GLN A 282 3.51 10.03 -21.99
C GLN A 282 3.17 11.45 -21.49
N SER A 283 3.25 11.76 -20.18
CA SER A 283 2.93 13.10 -19.65
C SER A 283 3.87 13.52 -18.52
N TYR A 284 4.41 14.74 -18.64
CA TYR A 284 5.27 15.36 -17.62
C TYR A 284 4.53 15.78 -16.34
N ARG A 285 3.19 15.71 -16.30
CA ARG A 285 2.39 16.05 -15.10
C ARG A 285 2.07 14.80 -14.29
N ALA A 286 2.26 14.87 -12.97
CA ALA A 286 1.79 13.84 -12.04
C ALA A 286 0.27 13.74 -12.13
N ASN A 287 -0.25 12.54 -12.38
CA ASN A 287 -1.69 12.32 -12.43
C ASN A 287 -2.18 11.87 -11.07
N ILE A 288 -2.87 12.77 -10.36
CA ILE A 288 -3.26 12.55 -8.97
C ILE A 288 -4.62 11.86 -8.92
N ILE A 289 -4.60 10.54 -8.80
CA ILE A 289 -5.80 9.69 -8.76
C ILE A 289 -6.22 9.52 -7.30
N GLY A 290 -7.52 9.62 -7.01
CA GLY A 290 -8.09 9.48 -5.65
C GLY A 290 -8.56 10.80 -5.02
N MET A 291 -8.40 11.93 -5.73
CA MET A 291 -8.74 13.27 -5.21
C MET A 291 -10.24 13.50 -4.99
N LYS A 292 -11.10 13.00 -5.88
CA LYS A 292 -12.55 13.22 -5.81
C LYS A 292 -13.14 12.73 -4.47
N TYR A 293 -12.66 11.58 -4.00
CA TYR A 293 -13.07 11.07 -2.69
C TYR A 293 -12.73 12.03 -1.55
N LEU A 294 -11.52 12.59 -1.60
CA LEU A 294 -11.06 13.54 -0.58
C LEU A 294 -11.82 14.86 -0.66
N GLU A 295 -12.18 15.31 -1.85
CA GLU A 295 -13.04 16.48 -2.07
C GLU A 295 -14.42 16.34 -1.41
N GLU A 296 -15.00 15.13 -1.47
CA GLU A 296 -16.31 14.84 -0.89
C GLU A 296 -16.27 14.65 0.64
N LYS A 297 -15.10 14.34 1.23
CA LYS A 297 -14.99 13.90 2.63
C LYS A 297 -14.16 14.79 3.53
N ILE A 298 -13.18 15.52 3.01
CA ILE A 298 -12.35 16.42 3.82
C ILE A 298 -13.06 17.76 4.01
N ASN A 299 -13.11 18.23 5.26
CA ASN A 299 -13.55 19.56 5.64
C ASN A 299 -12.40 20.33 6.33
N LYS A 300 -12.63 21.62 6.57
CA LYS A 300 -11.64 22.56 7.12
C LYS A 300 -11.10 22.20 8.51
N ASP A 301 -11.82 21.37 9.25
CA ASP A 301 -11.50 21.02 10.64
C ASP A 301 -10.69 19.71 10.71
N HIS A 302 -10.64 18.95 9.60
CA HIS A 302 -9.89 17.70 9.54
C HIS A 302 -8.37 17.92 9.48
N ASN A 303 -7.67 17.08 10.21
CA ASN A 303 -6.23 16.90 10.17
C ASN A 303 -5.86 15.86 9.11
N VAL A 304 -4.85 16.18 8.29
CA VAL A 304 -4.43 15.34 7.16
C VAL A 304 -2.97 14.96 7.33
N LEU A 305 -2.70 13.66 7.37
CA LEU A 305 -1.35 13.11 7.35
C LEU A 305 -1.01 12.59 5.95
N VAL A 306 -0.02 13.19 5.31
CA VAL A 306 0.53 12.68 4.04
C VAL A 306 1.74 11.80 4.35
N ILE A 307 1.72 10.56 3.87
CA ILE A 307 2.77 9.56 4.14
C ILE A 307 3.50 9.19 2.85
N ASP A 308 4.82 9.21 2.91
CA ASP A 308 5.72 8.60 1.91
C ASP A 308 6.72 7.67 2.62
N THR A 309 7.46 6.82 1.88
CA THR A 309 8.52 6.00 2.49
C THR A 309 9.80 6.80 2.70
N THR A 310 10.16 7.64 1.72
CA THR A 310 11.33 8.54 1.80
C THR A 310 10.91 9.98 1.52
N PHE A 311 11.22 10.90 2.43
CA PHE A 311 11.23 12.31 2.11
C PHE A 311 12.64 12.72 1.62
N ARG A 312 12.73 13.24 0.40
CA ARG A 312 13.97 13.76 -0.22
C ARG A 312 13.93 15.30 -0.27
N GLY A 313 14.01 15.90 -1.46
CA GLY A 313 13.78 17.34 -1.69
C GLY A 313 12.31 17.78 -1.70
N GLY A 314 11.37 16.87 -1.38
CA GLY A 314 9.96 17.20 -1.18
C GLY A 314 9.11 17.41 -2.43
N LYS A 315 9.61 17.24 -3.67
CA LYS A 315 8.82 17.48 -4.89
C LYS A 315 7.47 16.78 -4.95
N LEU A 316 7.47 15.49 -4.63
CA LEU A 316 6.28 14.64 -4.73
C LEU A 316 5.23 15.08 -3.72
N VAL A 317 5.63 15.13 -2.44
CA VAL A 317 4.79 15.53 -1.31
C VAL A 317 4.23 16.93 -1.50
N ASN A 318 5.07 17.90 -1.84
CA ASN A 318 4.63 19.28 -2.07
C ASN A 318 3.68 19.38 -3.27
N GLY A 319 3.93 18.64 -4.36
CA GLY A 319 3.02 18.59 -5.50
C GLY A 319 1.63 18.06 -5.14
N VAL A 320 1.56 17.06 -4.26
CA VAL A 320 0.29 16.53 -3.73
C VAL A 320 -0.39 17.56 -2.82
N ILE A 321 0.34 18.20 -1.90
CA ILE A 321 -0.22 19.22 -1.01
C ILE A 321 -0.75 20.42 -1.80
N GLU A 322 -0.04 20.87 -2.84
CA GLU A 322 -0.53 21.92 -3.73
C GLU A 322 -1.82 21.52 -4.45
N ASN A 323 -1.92 20.27 -4.90
CA ASN A 323 -3.12 19.77 -5.56
C ASN A 323 -4.29 19.65 -4.57
N LEU A 324 -4.05 19.15 -3.35
CA LEU A 324 -5.02 19.13 -2.26
C LEU A 324 -5.52 20.54 -1.96
N LYS A 325 -4.63 21.53 -1.85
CA LYS A 325 -5.01 22.93 -1.64
C LYS A 325 -5.84 23.48 -2.80
N LYS A 326 -5.49 23.17 -4.05
CA LYS A 326 -6.24 23.61 -5.25
C LYS A 326 -7.63 22.98 -5.32
N THR A 327 -7.74 21.71 -4.98
CA THR A 327 -8.98 20.92 -5.06
C THR A 327 -9.91 21.26 -3.89
N LEU A 328 -9.41 21.20 -2.66
CA LEU A 328 -10.21 21.41 -1.44
C LEU A 328 -10.44 22.89 -1.12
N LYS A 329 -9.60 23.79 -1.64
CA LYS A 329 -9.70 25.25 -1.46
C LYS A 329 -9.87 25.64 0.01
N ARG A 330 -11.05 26.13 0.39
CA ARG A 330 -11.37 26.59 1.75
C ARG A 330 -11.56 25.43 2.74
N ASN A 331 -11.69 24.20 2.25
CA ASN A 331 -11.89 23.00 3.06
C ASN A 331 -10.57 22.38 3.53
N LEU A 332 -9.41 22.97 3.22
CA LEU A 332 -8.11 22.48 3.68
C LEU A 332 -7.25 23.62 4.19
N SER A 333 -6.83 23.52 5.44
CA SER A 333 -5.87 24.45 6.03
C SER A 333 -4.48 23.82 6.07
N LEU A 334 -3.46 24.54 5.56
CA LEU A 334 -2.09 24.02 5.49
C LEU A 334 -1.48 23.71 6.88
N ASN A 335 -1.88 24.43 7.92
CA ASN A 335 -1.42 24.18 9.29
C ASN A 335 -1.94 22.85 9.88
N ARG A 336 -3.00 22.26 9.29
CA ARG A 336 -3.56 20.95 9.65
C ARG A 336 -3.01 19.80 8.82
N ILE A 337 -2.04 20.09 7.93
CA ILE A 337 -1.35 19.05 7.18
C ILE A 337 -0.05 18.74 7.90
N ARG A 338 0.17 17.45 8.14
CA ARG A 338 1.46 16.90 8.54
C ARG A 338 1.96 15.92 7.50
N VAL A 339 3.27 15.69 7.53
CA VAL A 339 3.97 14.81 6.60
C VAL A 339 4.79 13.85 7.41
N ALA A 340 4.65 12.55 7.13
CA ALA A 340 5.45 11.51 7.71
C ALA A 340 6.22 10.74 6.65
N SER A 341 7.43 10.33 6.99
CA SER A 341 8.21 9.41 6.19
C SER A 341 9.15 8.61 7.06
N VAL A 342 9.33 7.32 6.81
CA VAL A 342 10.28 6.53 7.59
C VAL A 342 11.70 7.09 7.44
N TYR A 343 12.10 7.36 6.20
CA TYR A 343 13.43 7.82 5.84
C TYR A 343 13.40 9.28 5.40
N TYR A 344 14.36 10.10 5.86
CA TYR A 344 14.55 11.47 5.44
C TYR A 344 15.97 11.66 4.91
N ASN A 345 16.10 12.02 3.63
CA ASN A 345 17.39 12.37 3.03
C ASN A 345 17.45 13.88 2.75
N PRO A 346 18.05 14.70 3.63
CA PRO A 346 18.20 16.15 3.42
C PRO A 346 19.17 16.52 2.28
N ASN A 347 20.06 15.60 1.90
CA ASN A 347 21.12 15.84 0.92
C ASN A 347 20.64 15.59 -0.52
N ASP A 348 19.59 14.77 -0.70
CA ASP A 348 19.03 14.46 -2.01
C ASP A 348 18.19 15.63 -2.56
N ARG A 349 18.87 16.51 -3.31
CA ARG A 349 18.26 17.65 -4.02
C ARG A 349 17.72 17.31 -5.41
N SER A 350 17.69 16.04 -5.84
CA SER A 350 17.16 15.63 -7.15
C SER A 350 15.69 16.06 -7.38
N THR A 351 14.99 16.31 -6.27
CA THR A 351 13.59 16.72 -6.21
C THR A 351 13.42 18.09 -5.54
N TRP A 352 14.43 18.96 -5.60
CA TRP A 352 14.35 20.30 -5.00
C TRP A 352 13.27 21.18 -5.66
N ILE A 353 12.56 21.95 -4.83
CA ILE A 353 11.65 23.02 -5.24
C ILE A 353 12.16 24.34 -4.64
N THR A 354 12.04 25.45 -5.37
CA THR A 354 12.51 26.77 -4.94
C THR A 354 11.82 27.32 -3.70
N ASN A 355 10.52 27.07 -3.53
CA ASN A 355 9.74 27.52 -2.37
C ASN A 355 8.76 26.43 -1.91
N PRO A 356 9.26 25.34 -1.28
CA PRO A 356 8.41 24.23 -0.87
C PRO A 356 7.54 24.61 0.34
N ILE A 357 6.29 24.15 0.35
CA ILE A 357 5.37 24.28 1.50
C ILE A 357 5.94 23.51 2.69
N ILE A 358 6.42 22.29 2.45
CA ILE A 358 7.06 21.41 3.43
C ILE A 358 8.51 21.18 3.02
N GLN A 359 9.44 21.63 3.88
CA GLN A 359 10.89 21.48 3.67
C GLN A 359 11.46 20.20 4.28
N LYS A 360 10.89 19.75 5.39
CA LYS A 360 11.25 18.53 6.11
C LYS A 360 9.98 17.80 6.54
N PRO A 361 9.99 16.46 6.65
CA PRO A 361 8.86 15.75 7.22
C PRO A 361 8.67 16.17 8.69
N HIS A 362 7.42 16.18 9.14
CA HIS A 362 7.10 16.45 10.55
C HIS A 362 7.43 15.24 11.42
N TYR A 363 7.29 14.03 10.85
CA TYR A 363 7.64 12.76 11.50
C TYR A 363 8.60 11.96 10.62
N TYR A 364 9.71 11.52 11.20
CA TYR A 364 10.62 10.56 10.59
C TYR A 364 11.39 9.77 11.64
N LEU A 365 11.92 8.61 11.24
CA LEU A 365 12.71 7.76 12.13
C LEU A 365 14.18 7.73 11.77
N LYS A 366 14.51 7.84 10.48
CA LYS A 366 15.88 7.67 10.02
C LYS A 366 16.28 8.81 9.10
N GLN A 367 17.23 9.62 9.53
CA GLN A 367 17.90 10.57 8.65
C GLN A 367 19.05 9.86 7.95
N VAL A 368 19.11 9.95 6.62
CA VAL A 368 20.10 9.23 5.81
C VAL A 368 20.82 10.17 4.85
N ASP A 369 22.06 9.83 4.50
CA ASP A 369 22.90 10.57 3.56
C ASP A 369 23.05 9.90 2.18
N CYS A 370 22.51 8.69 2.02
CA CYS A 370 22.64 7.85 0.84
C CYS A 370 21.28 7.52 0.18
N GLU A 371 21.32 6.86 -0.98
CA GLU A 371 20.11 6.30 -1.58
C GLU A 371 19.62 5.07 -0.80
N ILE A 372 18.32 5.03 -0.54
CA ILE A 372 17.64 3.86 0.03
C ILE A 372 16.99 3.06 -1.08
N ILE A 373 17.38 1.78 -1.18
CA ILE A 373 16.76 0.83 -2.08
C ILE A 373 15.87 -0.10 -1.28
N TYR A 374 14.56 0.08 -1.48
CA TYR A 374 13.53 -0.76 -0.90
C TYR A 374 13.47 -2.12 -1.60
N PRO A 375 13.03 -3.17 -0.91
CA PRO A 375 13.11 -4.53 -1.45
C PRO A 375 12.16 -4.76 -2.64
N GLN A 376 11.12 -3.94 -2.82
CA GLN A 376 10.27 -3.91 -4.02
C GLN A 376 10.85 -3.05 -5.17
N ASN A 377 11.94 -2.32 -4.95
CA ASN A 377 12.55 -1.40 -5.92
C ASN A 377 13.87 -1.91 -6.50
N ILE A 378 14.05 -3.23 -6.59
CA ILE A 378 15.29 -3.86 -7.09
C ILE A 378 15.68 -3.46 -8.52
N HIS A 379 14.73 -2.99 -9.33
CA HIS A 379 14.99 -2.43 -10.66
C HIS A 379 15.86 -1.17 -10.63
N LYS A 380 16.07 -0.56 -9.46
CA LYS A 380 16.99 0.56 -9.25
C LYS A 380 18.42 0.12 -8.92
N LEU A 381 18.67 -1.17 -8.67
CA LEU A 381 20.02 -1.67 -8.42
C LEU A 381 20.86 -1.54 -9.69
N ASN A 382 22.11 -1.10 -9.54
CA ASN A 382 23.09 -1.22 -10.62
C ASN A 382 23.48 -2.68 -10.78
N ALA A 383 23.49 -3.21 -12.01
CA ALA A 383 23.72 -4.64 -12.29
C ALA A 383 22.87 -5.60 -11.40
N PRO A 384 21.52 -5.53 -11.46
CA PRO A 384 20.63 -6.19 -10.50
C PRO A 384 20.92 -7.67 -10.26
N ARG A 385 21.28 -8.43 -11.30
CA ARG A 385 21.61 -9.86 -11.17
C ARG A 385 22.79 -10.12 -10.25
N GLN A 386 23.91 -9.44 -10.49
CA GLN A 386 25.11 -9.60 -9.66
C GLN A 386 24.87 -9.10 -8.24
N THR A 387 24.21 -7.95 -8.11
CA THR A 387 23.94 -7.36 -6.80
C THR A 387 22.99 -8.20 -5.97
N LEU A 388 21.91 -8.72 -6.55
CA LEU A 388 20.99 -9.61 -5.84
C LEU A 388 21.62 -10.96 -5.51
N ASN A 389 22.44 -11.56 -6.38
CA ASN A 389 23.17 -12.78 -6.03
C ASN A 389 24.01 -12.63 -4.74
N ASN A 390 24.47 -11.41 -4.43
CA ASN A 390 25.23 -11.13 -3.22
C ASN A 390 24.35 -10.70 -2.04
N LEU A 391 23.28 -9.93 -2.29
CA LEU A 391 22.41 -9.37 -1.23
C LEU A 391 21.30 -10.34 -0.81
N ASP A 392 20.69 -11.03 -1.76
CA ASP A 392 19.52 -11.88 -1.58
C ASP A 392 19.45 -12.95 -2.69
N PRO A 393 20.17 -14.09 -2.52
CA PRO A 393 20.23 -15.15 -3.54
C PRO A 393 18.87 -15.75 -3.89
N GLU A 394 17.97 -15.88 -2.91
CA GLU A 394 16.61 -16.41 -3.13
C GLU A 394 15.80 -15.45 -4.01
N MET A 395 15.90 -14.14 -3.76
CA MET A 395 15.29 -13.15 -4.64
C MET A 395 15.90 -13.23 -6.05
N ALA A 396 17.23 -13.33 -6.16
CA ALA A 396 17.88 -13.46 -7.45
C ALA A 396 17.38 -14.68 -8.25
N GLU A 397 17.18 -15.82 -7.57
CA GLU A 397 16.61 -17.02 -8.18
C GLU A 397 15.22 -16.74 -8.77
N ILE A 398 14.31 -16.09 -8.03
CA ILE A 398 12.95 -15.80 -8.54
C ILE A 398 12.98 -14.99 -9.85
N PHE A 399 13.91 -14.04 -9.97
CA PHE A 399 13.99 -13.12 -11.12
C PHE A 399 14.77 -13.66 -12.31
N PHE A 400 15.75 -14.53 -12.08
CA PHE A 400 16.76 -14.90 -13.10
C PHE A 400 16.92 -16.39 -13.36
N SER A 401 16.05 -17.24 -12.80
CA SER A 401 16.00 -18.68 -13.08
C SER A 401 15.01 -19.07 -14.17
#